data_AF-A0A1G2ZRB8-F1
#
_entry.id   AF-A0A1G2ZRB8-F1
#
_cell.length_a   1.000
_cell.length_b   1.000
_cell.length_c   1.000
_cell.angle_alpha   90.00
_cell.angle_beta   90.00
_cell.angle_gamma   90.00
#
_symmetry.space_group_name_H-M   'P 1'
#
loop_
_entity.id
_entity.type
_entity.pdbx_description
1 polymer ?
#
loop_
_entity_poly.entity_id
_entity_poly.type
_entity_poly.pdbx_seq_one_letter_code
_entity_poly.pdbx_strand_id
1 'polypeptide(L)'
;MTKSRQTADKMSTPIPSREDKKTGEIEGVAKKKWLSRCNNMDIRLAYLWFGIAISILFYFSANKIGVVDIRFLPFMQLLFVVIAAIGVYEGIKYLKLNWIVPILLTPLILLWAAEHVKYIPQWIAWNFTGFESKKFWPQLNAINQYLKGTENDPRVVYEHSPDHNAAGTPRAFESLPLFSGRSTLEGLYMQSTITSPFVFYIQSEISKVASAPFPDYSYTSLNLKEGIKHLKMFNVKDFIVISDTVKAAIKQFPEFELKTSYPPYEIYELKANDNHYVTPLAYEPVLCITKNWKRLFYEWFKDSRVNDVYLVVDKKYSKPDTPFRSIIRDDNLGKIQKIPIDTSGTYIKEFLKDDELLIETNWIDKPLLVKVSYHKNWRVEGADRIYQVSPCFMLIYPQSEHVRLYFGYGIADYIGRGLTLLGIIILGISAFSRDGWRSIFLVRSVMSGYNRIESRFYRTKFYEVVDKNKSKILIGVLSVILVFFLNVIFLQKKDPQKLYNNGLKYFDRVKYKDARNSFSKILNDFPFVSIADDANYYYAICFFKEDKFQMTIEAFQSLIDRYKDSNWVPEAYYHIGLCKTKLGDNPGARSAYQYLIDNYNATVWANYAKDRLKELH
;
A
#
# COMPACT_ATOMS: atom_id res chain seq x y z
N MET A 1 -99.50 -15.16 -12.45
CA MET A 1 -99.73 -16.50 -13.03
C MET A 1 -98.41 -17.03 -13.59
N THR A 2 -98.22 -18.33 -13.44
CA THR A 2 -97.10 -19.25 -13.72
C THR A 2 -96.40 -19.21 -15.09
N LYS A 3 -95.10 -19.62 -15.07
CA LYS A 3 -94.28 -20.33 -16.11
C LYS A 3 -93.96 -19.55 -17.40
N SER A 4 -92.85 -19.70 -18.13
CA SER A 4 -91.63 -20.53 -18.10
C SER A 4 -90.71 -20.15 -19.30
N ARG A 5 -89.39 -20.32 -19.13
CA ARG A 5 -88.35 -20.83 -20.08
C ARG A 5 -88.02 -20.13 -21.44
N GLN A 6 -86.70 -19.92 -21.60
CA GLN A 6 -85.85 -20.15 -22.80
C GLN A 6 -86.10 -19.19 -24.00
N THR A 7 -85.12 -18.65 -24.76
CA THR A 7 -83.90 -19.21 -25.37
C THR A 7 -83.12 -18.10 -26.13
N ALA A 8 -81.79 -18.30 -26.29
CA ALA A 8 -80.88 -17.96 -27.44
C ALA A 8 -80.70 -16.46 -27.86
N ASP A 9 -79.51 -15.94 -28.25
CA ASP A 9 -78.30 -16.45 -28.94
C ASP A 9 -77.01 -15.77 -28.38
N LYS A 10 -75.90 -16.46 -28.08
CA LYS A 10 -74.82 -17.05 -28.91
C LYS A 10 -73.94 -16.06 -29.72
N MET A 11 -72.66 -15.96 -29.31
CA MET A 11 -71.52 -16.02 -30.24
C MET A 11 -70.31 -16.72 -29.56
N SER A 12 -69.57 -17.42 -30.40
CA SER A 12 -68.73 -18.60 -30.19
C SER A 12 -67.26 -18.31 -29.85
N THR A 13 -66.64 -19.13 -28.99
CA THR A 13 -65.18 -19.30 -28.90
C THR A 13 -64.75 -20.68 -29.41
N PRO A 14 -63.66 -20.81 -30.18
CA PRO A 14 -63.27 -22.07 -30.82
C PRO A 14 -62.57 -23.04 -29.85
N ILE A 15 -62.76 -24.33 -30.12
CA ILE A 15 -62.10 -25.46 -29.44
C ILE A 15 -60.64 -25.54 -29.94
N PRO A 16 -59.62 -25.67 -29.07
CA PRO A 16 -58.23 -25.76 -29.52
C PRO A 16 -57.96 -27.10 -30.20
N SER A 17 -57.14 -27.06 -31.25
CA SER A 17 -56.78 -28.21 -32.07
C SER A 17 -55.83 -29.17 -31.30
N ARG A 18 -55.73 -30.41 -31.78
CA ARG A 18 -54.94 -31.48 -31.17
C ARG A 18 -53.41 -31.22 -31.15
N GLU A 19 -52.94 -30.20 -31.88
CA GLU A 19 -51.53 -29.77 -31.89
C GLU A 19 -51.18 -28.83 -30.72
N ASP A 20 -52.09 -27.95 -30.29
CA ASP A 20 -51.87 -27.03 -29.17
C ASP A 20 -51.73 -27.75 -27.82
N LYS A 21 -52.32 -28.95 -27.68
CA LYS A 21 -52.13 -29.81 -26.49
C LYS A 21 -50.75 -30.47 -26.46
N LYS A 22 -50.14 -30.79 -27.61
CA LYS A 22 -48.80 -31.41 -27.67
C LYS A 22 -47.70 -30.39 -27.41
N THR A 23 -47.81 -29.16 -27.92
CA THR A 23 -46.83 -28.10 -27.66
C THR A 23 -46.85 -27.63 -26.21
N GLY A 24 -48.04 -27.50 -25.58
CA GLY A 24 -48.17 -27.18 -24.16
C GLY A 24 -47.68 -28.28 -23.20
N GLU A 25 -47.84 -29.56 -23.56
CA GLU A 25 -47.26 -30.68 -22.81
C GLU A 25 -45.73 -30.77 -22.97
N ILE A 26 -45.18 -30.50 -24.16
CA ILE A 26 -43.72 -30.51 -24.39
C ILE A 26 -43.05 -29.34 -23.67
N GLU A 27 -43.64 -28.14 -23.68
CA GLU A 27 -43.14 -26.99 -22.89
C GLU A 27 -43.29 -27.23 -21.37
N GLY A 28 -44.41 -27.80 -20.92
CA GLY A 28 -44.63 -28.14 -19.51
C GLY A 28 -43.67 -29.22 -18.99
N VAL A 29 -43.34 -30.22 -19.81
CA VAL A 29 -42.38 -31.28 -19.51
C VAL A 29 -40.94 -30.78 -19.58
N ALA A 30 -40.58 -29.92 -20.55
CA ALA A 30 -39.25 -29.30 -20.63
C ALA A 30 -39.00 -28.34 -19.46
N LYS A 31 -39.99 -27.52 -19.08
CA LYS A 31 -39.92 -26.60 -17.94
C LYS A 31 -39.86 -27.37 -16.61
N LYS A 32 -40.62 -28.46 -16.44
CA LYS A 32 -40.49 -29.38 -15.29
C LYS A 32 -39.15 -30.13 -15.27
N LYS A 33 -38.60 -30.56 -16.42
CA LYS A 33 -37.27 -31.20 -16.51
C LYS A 33 -36.13 -30.24 -16.17
N TRP A 34 -36.23 -28.99 -16.61
CA TRP A 34 -35.23 -27.95 -16.32
C TRP A 34 -35.26 -27.56 -14.83
N LEU A 35 -36.46 -27.31 -14.27
CA LEU A 35 -36.65 -27.06 -12.84
C LEU A 35 -36.27 -28.26 -11.96
N SER A 36 -36.53 -29.50 -12.41
CA SER A 36 -36.07 -30.74 -11.76
C SER A 36 -34.55 -30.89 -11.78
N ARG A 37 -33.88 -30.49 -12.87
CA ARG A 37 -32.41 -30.45 -12.94
C ARG A 37 -31.81 -29.39 -12.02
N CYS A 38 -32.46 -28.23 -11.86
CA CYS A 38 -32.05 -27.21 -10.89
C CYS A 38 -32.26 -27.66 -9.42
N ASN A 39 -33.30 -28.43 -9.14
CA ASN A 39 -33.53 -29.03 -7.80
C ASN A 39 -32.50 -30.10 -7.42
N ASN A 40 -31.78 -30.67 -8.39
CA ASN A 40 -30.70 -31.65 -8.19
C ASN A 40 -29.31 -31.03 -8.37
N MET A 41 -29.18 -29.71 -8.39
CA MET A 41 -27.86 -29.08 -8.39
C MET A 41 -27.19 -29.42 -7.07
N ASP A 42 -26.13 -30.22 -7.15
CA ASP A 42 -25.35 -30.62 -5.99
C ASP A 42 -24.94 -29.37 -5.22
N ILE A 43 -25.44 -29.23 -3.99
CA ILE A 43 -25.20 -28.06 -3.15
C ILE A 43 -23.70 -27.82 -2.92
N ARG A 44 -22.88 -28.88 -3.06
CA ARG A 44 -21.42 -28.81 -3.03
C ARG A 44 -20.87 -28.02 -4.22
N LEU A 45 -21.39 -28.24 -5.44
CA LEU A 45 -21.01 -27.45 -6.62
C LEU A 45 -21.44 -26.00 -6.49
N ALA A 46 -22.61 -25.74 -5.89
CA ALA A 46 -23.06 -24.38 -5.61
C ALA A 46 -22.10 -23.64 -4.66
N TYR A 47 -21.56 -24.34 -3.66
CA TYR A 47 -20.54 -23.80 -2.75
C TYR A 47 -19.22 -23.47 -3.48
N LEU A 48 -18.75 -24.33 -4.38
CA LEU A 48 -17.54 -24.06 -5.18
C LEU A 48 -17.73 -22.86 -6.11
N TRP A 49 -18.87 -22.78 -6.81
CA TRP A 49 -19.20 -21.64 -7.65
C TRP A 49 -19.35 -20.35 -6.86
N PHE A 50 -19.92 -20.42 -5.65
CA PHE A 50 -19.96 -19.29 -4.73
C PHE A 50 -18.55 -18.80 -4.37
N GLY A 51 -17.64 -19.71 -3.99
CA GLY A 51 -16.25 -19.36 -3.69
C GLY A 51 -15.52 -18.71 -4.86
N ILE A 52 -15.76 -19.18 -6.09
CA ILE A 52 -15.23 -18.57 -7.32
C ILE A 52 -15.81 -17.17 -7.52
N ALA A 53 -17.13 -17.02 -7.41
CA ALA A 53 -17.80 -15.73 -7.56
C ALA A 53 -17.29 -14.70 -6.54
N ILE A 54 -17.10 -15.10 -5.28
CA ILE A 54 -16.51 -14.26 -4.24
C ILE A 54 -15.05 -13.92 -4.53
N SER A 55 -14.26 -14.87 -5.04
CA SER A 55 -12.87 -14.63 -5.43
C SER A 55 -12.77 -13.63 -6.59
N ILE A 56 -13.64 -13.75 -7.61
CA ILE A 56 -13.74 -12.80 -8.73
C ILE A 56 -14.15 -11.41 -8.21
N LEU A 57 -15.19 -11.36 -7.37
CA LEU A 57 -15.66 -10.13 -6.74
C LEU A 57 -14.52 -9.40 -6.02
N PHE A 58 -13.78 -10.12 -5.18
CA PHE A 58 -12.64 -9.54 -4.46
C PHE A 58 -11.48 -9.20 -5.37
N TYR A 59 -11.14 -10.01 -6.38
CA TYR A 59 -10.10 -9.68 -7.34
C TYR A 59 -10.33 -8.30 -7.99
N PHE A 60 -11.55 -8.03 -8.47
CA PHE A 60 -11.88 -6.75 -9.11
C PHE A 60 -12.15 -5.59 -8.14
N SER A 61 -12.39 -5.86 -6.86
CA SER A 61 -12.60 -4.82 -5.83
C SER A 61 -11.40 -4.57 -4.93
N ALA A 62 -10.40 -5.45 -4.91
CA ALA A 62 -9.26 -5.42 -3.99
C ALA A 62 -8.55 -4.08 -3.99
N ASN A 63 -8.15 -3.59 -5.17
CA ASN A 63 -7.42 -2.32 -5.31
C ASN A 63 -8.23 -1.13 -4.78
N LYS A 64 -9.56 -1.22 -4.79
CA LYS A 64 -10.46 -0.15 -4.31
C LYS A 64 -10.61 -0.13 -2.79
N ILE A 65 -10.44 -1.28 -2.15
CA ILE A 65 -10.40 -1.41 -0.69
C ILE A 65 -8.96 -1.41 -0.13
N GLY A 66 -7.96 -1.15 -0.97
CA GLY A 66 -6.55 -1.04 -0.57
C GLY A 66 -5.84 -2.38 -0.37
N VAL A 67 -6.31 -3.44 -1.03
CA VAL A 67 -5.73 -4.79 -0.99
C VAL A 67 -5.19 -5.15 -2.38
N VAL A 68 -4.11 -5.93 -2.45
CA VAL A 68 -3.57 -6.43 -3.72
C VAL A 68 -4.49 -7.52 -4.28
N ASP A 69 -4.99 -7.33 -5.50
CA ASP A 69 -5.93 -8.20 -6.23
C ASP A 69 -5.45 -9.65 -6.41
N ILE A 70 -4.16 -9.85 -6.71
CA ILE A 70 -3.58 -11.17 -7.00
C ILE A 70 -3.80 -12.18 -5.87
N ARG A 71 -4.04 -11.73 -4.64
CA ARG A 71 -4.30 -12.58 -3.46
C ARG A 71 -5.55 -13.44 -3.59
N PHE A 72 -6.49 -13.06 -4.46
CA PHE A 72 -7.74 -13.80 -4.66
C PHE A 72 -7.67 -14.82 -5.80
N LEU A 73 -6.66 -14.72 -6.67
CA LEU A 73 -6.49 -15.61 -7.82
C LEU A 73 -6.21 -17.07 -7.42
N PRO A 74 -5.36 -17.40 -6.41
CA PRO A 74 -5.11 -18.78 -6.01
C PRO A 74 -6.36 -19.53 -5.54
N PHE A 75 -7.26 -18.86 -4.82
CA PHE A 75 -8.53 -19.46 -4.39
C PHE A 75 -9.42 -19.79 -5.59
N MET A 76 -9.55 -18.85 -6.52
CA MET A 76 -10.29 -19.06 -7.76
C MET A 76 -9.72 -20.23 -8.56
N GLN A 77 -8.40 -20.26 -8.74
CA GLN A 77 -7.70 -21.32 -9.47
C GLN A 77 -7.92 -22.68 -8.82
N LEU A 78 -7.74 -22.80 -7.51
CA LEU A 78 -7.96 -24.05 -6.78
C LEU A 78 -9.40 -24.56 -6.95
N LEU A 79 -10.40 -23.69 -6.81
CA LEU A 79 -11.80 -24.07 -6.95
C LEU A 79 -12.14 -24.48 -8.39
N PHE A 80 -11.57 -23.82 -9.41
CA PHE A 80 -11.71 -24.26 -10.80
C PHE A 80 -11.11 -25.63 -11.04
N VAL A 81 -9.95 -25.94 -10.45
CA VAL A 81 -9.33 -27.27 -10.54
C VAL A 81 -10.25 -28.33 -9.93
N VAL A 82 -10.86 -28.06 -8.78
CA VAL A 82 -11.82 -28.99 -8.15
C VAL A 82 -13.06 -29.18 -9.03
N ILE A 83 -13.63 -28.11 -9.60
CA ILE A 83 -14.78 -28.22 -10.52
C ILE A 83 -14.40 -29.00 -11.78
N ALA A 84 -13.21 -28.77 -12.34
CA ALA A 84 -12.73 -29.50 -13.51
C ALA A 84 -12.58 -31.00 -13.20
N ALA A 85 -12.04 -31.35 -12.03
CA ALA A 85 -11.93 -32.74 -11.59
C ALA A 85 -13.31 -33.41 -11.45
N ILE A 86 -14.29 -32.70 -10.88
CA ILE A 86 -15.68 -33.19 -10.83
C ILE A 86 -16.25 -33.36 -12.24
N GLY A 87 -16.02 -32.40 -13.14
CA GLY A 87 -16.47 -32.46 -14.53
C GLY A 87 -15.88 -33.66 -15.28
N VAL A 88 -14.59 -33.94 -15.11
CA VAL A 88 -13.92 -35.12 -15.67
C VAL A 88 -14.59 -36.39 -15.15
N TYR A 89 -14.78 -36.51 -13.82
CA TYR A 89 -15.46 -37.66 -13.21
C TYR A 89 -16.87 -37.85 -13.78
N GLU A 90 -17.66 -36.77 -13.88
CA GLU A 90 -19.01 -36.79 -14.43
C GLU A 90 -19.05 -37.26 -15.89
N GLY A 91 -18.04 -36.93 -16.69
CA GLY A 91 -17.90 -37.40 -18.07
C GLY A 91 -17.54 -38.88 -18.19
N ILE A 92 -16.77 -39.42 -17.24
CA ILE A 92 -16.26 -40.80 -17.29
C ILE A 92 -17.06 -41.78 -16.44
N LYS A 93 -17.97 -41.32 -15.56
CA LYS A 93 -18.61 -42.17 -14.55
C LYS A 93 -19.41 -43.34 -15.12
N TYR A 94 -19.85 -43.25 -16.38
CA TYR A 94 -20.58 -44.31 -17.06
C TYR A 94 -19.67 -45.35 -17.76
N LEU A 95 -18.34 -45.16 -17.76
CA LEU A 95 -17.38 -46.12 -18.28
C LEU A 95 -17.17 -47.27 -17.28
N LYS A 96 -17.19 -48.52 -17.76
CA LYS A 96 -16.98 -49.73 -16.93
C LYS A 96 -15.62 -49.75 -16.20
N LEU A 97 -14.63 -48.98 -16.66
CA LEU A 97 -13.28 -48.89 -16.10
C LEU A 97 -12.90 -47.43 -15.78
N ASN A 98 -13.86 -46.65 -15.29
CA ASN A 98 -13.65 -45.23 -14.95
C ASN A 98 -12.48 -44.98 -13.98
N TRP A 99 -12.15 -45.93 -13.10
CA TRP A 99 -11.02 -45.86 -12.17
C TRP A 99 -9.64 -45.85 -12.84
N ILE A 100 -9.53 -46.37 -14.08
CA ILE A 100 -8.27 -46.36 -14.85
C ILE A 100 -7.98 -44.96 -15.40
N VAL A 101 -9.02 -44.16 -15.67
CA VAL A 101 -8.86 -42.86 -16.33
C VAL A 101 -7.99 -41.88 -15.52
N PRO A 102 -8.16 -41.70 -14.20
CA PRO A 102 -7.23 -40.93 -13.38
C PRO A 102 -5.80 -41.47 -13.41
N ILE A 103 -5.62 -42.80 -13.45
CA ILE A 103 -4.29 -43.45 -13.47
C ILE A 103 -3.56 -43.15 -14.78
N LEU A 104 -4.28 -43.06 -15.91
CA LEU A 104 -3.70 -42.71 -17.22
C LEU A 104 -3.55 -41.20 -17.42
N LEU A 105 -4.51 -40.40 -16.95
CA LEU A 105 -4.48 -38.94 -17.07
C LEU A 105 -3.39 -38.31 -16.22
N THR A 106 -3.15 -38.81 -15.01
CA THR A 106 -2.16 -38.24 -14.09
C THR A 106 -0.75 -38.18 -14.70
N PRO A 107 -0.16 -39.29 -15.20
CA PRO A 107 1.16 -39.24 -15.83
C PRO A 107 1.15 -38.38 -17.10
N LEU A 108 0.07 -38.36 -17.88
CA LEU A 108 -0.05 -37.50 -19.06
C LEU A 108 -0.01 -36.02 -18.70
N ILE A 109 -0.74 -35.61 -17.65
CA ILE A 109 -0.75 -34.25 -17.11
C ILE A 109 0.62 -33.90 -16.52
N LEU A 110 1.25 -34.82 -15.80
CA LEU A 110 2.59 -34.61 -15.22
C LEU A 110 3.65 -34.45 -16.31
N LEU A 111 3.62 -35.26 -17.36
CA LEU A 111 4.53 -35.13 -18.51
C LEU A 111 4.29 -33.82 -19.26
N TRP A 112 3.03 -33.49 -19.54
CA TRP A 112 2.69 -32.21 -20.14
C TRP A 112 3.17 -31.03 -19.28
N ALA A 113 2.90 -31.06 -17.98
CA ALA A 113 3.36 -30.02 -17.06
C ALA A 113 4.90 -29.95 -17.04
N ALA A 114 5.60 -31.09 -16.97
CA ALA A 114 7.05 -31.15 -16.97
C ALA A 114 7.67 -30.53 -18.24
N GLU A 115 7.09 -30.76 -19.42
CA GLU A 115 7.56 -30.16 -20.68
C GLU A 115 7.27 -28.66 -20.79
N HIS A 116 6.24 -28.16 -20.10
CA HIS A 116 5.81 -26.76 -20.19
C HIS A 116 6.35 -25.88 -19.05
N VAL A 117 6.88 -26.50 -17.99
CA VAL A 117 7.51 -25.81 -16.87
C VAL A 117 8.90 -25.31 -17.30
N LYS A 118 9.04 -23.99 -17.47
CA LYS A 118 10.29 -23.35 -17.89
C LYS A 118 11.16 -22.90 -16.71
N TYR A 119 10.79 -21.79 -16.08
CA TYR A 119 11.65 -21.11 -15.10
C TYR A 119 11.48 -21.60 -13.65
N ILE A 120 10.41 -22.34 -13.34
CA ILE A 120 10.06 -22.74 -11.96
C ILE A 120 11.17 -23.57 -11.29
N PRO A 121 11.83 -24.56 -11.93
CA PRO A 121 12.87 -25.35 -11.27
C PRO A 121 14.06 -24.49 -10.86
N GLN A 122 14.46 -23.55 -11.73
CA GLN A 122 15.51 -22.58 -11.43
C GLN A 122 15.08 -21.62 -10.32
N TRP A 123 13.83 -21.15 -10.35
CA TRP A 123 13.27 -20.30 -9.29
C TRP A 123 13.22 -21.03 -7.95
N ILE A 124 12.82 -22.30 -7.90
CA ILE A 124 12.83 -23.12 -6.69
C ILE A 124 14.27 -23.26 -6.18
N ALA A 125 15.20 -23.70 -7.03
CA ALA A 125 16.60 -23.80 -6.64
C ALA A 125 17.14 -22.46 -6.11
N TRP A 126 16.82 -21.36 -6.79
CA TRP A 126 17.22 -20.02 -6.35
C TRP A 126 16.66 -19.63 -4.98
N ASN A 127 15.41 -19.95 -4.66
CA ASN A 127 14.79 -19.52 -3.39
C ASN A 127 15.04 -20.51 -2.23
N PHE A 128 15.27 -21.80 -2.51
CA PHE A 128 15.30 -22.85 -1.48
C PHE A 128 16.70 -23.41 -1.17
N THR A 129 17.75 -23.06 -1.91
CA THR A 129 19.13 -23.49 -1.57
C THR A 129 19.80 -22.67 -0.45
N GLY A 130 19.11 -21.67 0.10
CA GLY A 130 19.62 -20.80 1.16
C GLY A 130 20.49 -19.64 0.69
N PHE A 131 20.83 -18.74 1.61
CA PHE A 131 21.74 -17.61 1.36
C PHE A 131 23.16 -18.11 1.14
N GLU A 132 23.55 -19.18 1.82
CA GLU A 132 24.86 -19.81 1.85
C GLU A 132 25.33 -20.28 0.47
N SER A 133 24.37 -20.61 -0.40
CA SER A 133 24.67 -21.04 -1.76
C SER A 133 24.85 -19.87 -2.74
N LYS A 134 24.70 -18.62 -2.29
CA LYS A 134 24.69 -17.44 -3.17
C LYS A 134 26.09 -16.86 -3.34
N LYS A 135 26.33 -16.25 -4.49
CA LYS A 135 27.63 -15.68 -4.86
C LYS A 135 28.15 -14.69 -3.81
N PHE A 136 27.27 -13.84 -3.28
CA PHE A 136 27.64 -12.82 -2.29
C PHE A 136 27.42 -13.25 -0.84
N TRP A 137 27.28 -14.55 -0.56
CA TRP A 137 27.21 -15.05 0.82
C TRP A 137 28.42 -14.66 1.67
N PRO A 138 29.68 -14.81 1.22
CA PRO A 138 30.83 -14.47 2.05
C PRO A 138 30.81 -12.99 2.48
N GLN A 139 30.44 -12.10 1.57
CA GLN A 139 30.30 -10.67 1.83
C GLN A 139 29.14 -10.40 2.79
N LEU A 140 27.96 -10.96 2.54
CA LEU A 140 26.79 -10.78 3.40
C LEU A 140 27.08 -11.26 4.83
N ASN A 141 27.70 -12.43 4.98
CA ASN A 141 28.09 -12.95 6.29
C ASN A 141 29.14 -12.07 6.97
N ALA A 142 30.19 -11.63 6.26
CA ALA A 142 31.21 -10.75 6.82
C ALA A 142 30.65 -9.39 7.28
N ILE A 143 29.75 -8.80 6.49
CA ILE A 143 29.04 -7.56 6.82
C ILE A 143 28.19 -7.75 8.09
N ASN A 144 27.42 -8.83 8.18
CA ASN A 144 26.59 -9.11 9.36
C ASN A 144 27.42 -9.37 10.62
N GLN A 145 28.58 -10.05 10.49
CA GLN A 145 29.51 -10.24 11.59
C GLN A 145 30.13 -8.92 12.06
N TYR A 146 30.50 -8.04 11.13
CA TYR A 146 31.01 -6.70 11.42
C TYR A 146 29.95 -5.83 12.12
N LEU A 147 28.71 -5.87 11.64
CA LEU A 147 27.58 -5.11 12.17
C LEU A 147 26.90 -5.77 13.37
N LYS A 148 27.49 -6.79 13.99
CA LYS A 148 26.86 -7.50 15.11
C LYS A 148 26.53 -6.53 16.25
N GLY A 149 25.29 -6.55 16.71
CA GLY A 149 24.78 -5.67 17.74
C GLY A 149 23.37 -6.07 18.17
N THR A 150 22.57 -5.09 18.59
CA THR A 150 21.21 -5.23 19.10
C THR A 150 20.30 -4.14 18.53
N GLU A 151 19.00 -4.21 18.82
CA GLU A 151 18.03 -3.18 18.49
C GLU A 151 18.31 -1.82 19.17
N ASN A 152 19.06 -1.83 20.27
CA ASN A 152 19.49 -0.62 20.97
C ASN A 152 20.57 0.16 20.22
N ASP A 153 21.30 -0.51 19.33
CA ASP A 153 22.28 0.16 18.50
C ASP A 153 21.58 1.03 17.45
N PRO A 154 22.24 2.12 17.01
CA PRO A 154 21.74 2.93 15.90
C PRO A 154 21.46 2.08 14.67
N ARG A 155 20.55 2.54 13.82
CA ARG A 155 20.13 1.81 12.63
C ARG A 155 21.26 1.74 11.60
N VAL A 156 21.21 0.70 10.78
CA VAL A 156 22.02 0.53 9.59
C VAL A 156 21.13 0.79 8.38
N VAL A 157 21.60 1.59 7.43
CA VAL A 157 20.95 1.74 6.12
C VAL A 157 21.81 1.07 5.05
N TYR A 158 21.20 0.67 3.95
CA TYR A 158 21.90 0.14 2.78
C TYR A 158 21.41 0.85 1.52
N GLU A 159 22.29 0.99 0.54
CA GLU A 159 21.95 1.53 -0.78
C GLU A 159 21.01 0.54 -1.46
N HIS A 160 19.86 0.97 -1.97
CA HIS A 160 19.04 0.10 -2.79
C HIS A 160 19.72 -0.17 -4.14
N SER A 161 20.01 -1.44 -4.43
CA SER A 161 20.56 -1.89 -5.71
C SER A 161 20.03 -3.26 -6.13
N PRO A 162 19.70 -3.47 -7.43
CA PRO A 162 19.44 -4.80 -7.99
C PRO A 162 20.62 -5.77 -7.80
N ASP A 163 21.84 -5.26 -7.65
CA ASP A 163 23.06 -6.07 -7.53
C ASP A 163 23.09 -6.92 -6.25
N HIS A 164 22.33 -6.54 -5.21
CA HIS A 164 22.16 -7.39 -4.04
C HIS A 164 21.49 -8.72 -4.37
N ASN A 165 20.84 -8.85 -5.53
CA ASN A 165 20.31 -10.14 -5.98
C ASN A 165 21.40 -11.21 -6.07
N ALA A 166 22.68 -10.87 -6.24
CA ALA A 166 23.76 -11.85 -6.14
C ALA A 166 23.94 -12.47 -4.73
N ALA A 167 23.32 -11.87 -3.70
CA ALA A 167 23.15 -12.44 -2.36
C ALA A 167 21.83 -13.22 -2.19
N GLY A 168 21.08 -13.45 -3.28
CA GLY A 168 19.83 -14.22 -3.30
C GLY A 168 18.57 -13.37 -3.47
N THR A 169 18.60 -12.10 -3.10
CA THR A 169 17.48 -11.16 -3.25
C THR A 169 17.99 -9.72 -3.25
N PRO A 170 17.39 -8.79 -4.03
CA PRO A 170 17.73 -7.37 -3.95
C PRO A 170 17.51 -6.77 -2.54
N ARG A 171 16.74 -7.46 -1.69
CA ARG A 171 16.33 -7.02 -0.35
C ARG A 171 17.12 -7.70 0.78
N ALA A 172 18.32 -8.21 0.49
CA ALA A 172 19.06 -9.05 1.43
C ALA A 172 19.29 -8.35 2.79
N PHE A 173 19.61 -7.06 2.78
CA PHE A 173 19.88 -6.30 4.01
C PHE A 173 18.63 -5.90 4.82
N GLU A 174 17.42 -6.19 4.36
CA GLU A 174 16.23 -6.12 5.22
C GLU A 174 16.25 -7.18 6.34
N SER A 175 17.08 -8.20 6.19
CA SER A 175 17.27 -9.26 7.19
C SER A 175 18.39 -8.96 8.20
N LEU A 176 18.95 -7.74 8.20
CA LEU A 176 19.94 -7.29 9.20
C LEU A 176 19.50 -7.56 10.66
N PRO A 177 18.23 -7.34 11.07
CA PRO A 177 17.80 -7.66 12.43
C PRO A 177 17.96 -9.14 12.77
N LEU A 178 17.79 -10.04 11.80
CA LEU A 178 17.95 -11.48 11.99
C LEU A 178 19.42 -11.90 12.07
N PHE A 179 20.27 -11.40 11.17
CA PHE A 179 21.64 -11.87 11.03
C PHE A 179 22.67 -11.09 11.88
N SER A 180 22.45 -9.80 12.09
CA SER A 180 23.34 -8.92 12.86
C SER A 180 22.78 -8.51 14.22
N GLY A 181 21.45 -8.60 14.41
CA GLY A 181 20.74 -8.04 15.58
C GLY A 181 20.45 -6.55 15.48
N ARG A 182 21.06 -5.82 14.53
CA ARG A 182 20.84 -4.37 14.36
C ARG A 182 19.64 -4.06 13.49
N SER A 183 18.94 -2.98 13.85
CA SER A 183 17.81 -2.46 13.10
C SER A 183 18.21 -1.85 11.75
N THR A 184 17.32 -1.95 10.76
CA THR A 184 17.40 -1.25 9.46
C THR A 184 16.16 -0.37 9.25
N LEU A 185 16.13 0.41 8.18
CA LEU A 185 14.98 1.27 7.85
C LEU A 185 13.85 0.53 7.11
N GLU A 186 14.20 -0.48 6.32
CA GLU A 186 13.27 -1.16 5.41
C GLU A 186 12.86 -2.56 5.88
N GLY A 187 11.73 -3.03 5.36
CA GLY A 187 11.26 -4.40 5.59
C GLY A 187 10.22 -4.85 4.58
N LEU A 188 10.03 -6.16 4.47
CA LEU A 188 9.18 -6.82 3.46
C LEU A 188 7.77 -6.21 3.42
N TYR A 189 7.16 -6.02 4.58
CA TYR A 189 5.82 -5.50 4.75
C TYR A 189 5.80 -3.96 4.80
N MET A 190 6.28 -3.31 3.73
CA MET A 190 6.33 -1.84 3.61
C MET A 190 4.96 -1.15 3.85
N GLN A 191 3.84 -1.84 3.63
CA GLN A 191 2.50 -1.28 3.86
C GLN A 191 2.05 -1.37 5.33
N SER A 192 2.82 -2.00 6.21
CA SER A 192 2.45 -2.23 7.61
C SER A 192 2.66 -1.02 8.51
N THR A 193 3.57 -0.11 8.15
CA THR A 193 3.87 1.10 8.92
C THR A 193 3.57 2.37 8.12
N ILE A 194 3.07 3.38 8.83
CA ILE A 194 2.83 4.72 8.30
C ILE A 194 4.12 5.50 8.01
N THR A 195 5.26 5.02 8.52
CA THR A 195 6.58 5.65 8.32
C THR A 195 7.24 5.26 6.98
N SER A 196 6.76 4.22 6.30
CA SER A 196 7.43 3.71 5.10
C SER A 196 7.62 4.74 3.97
N PRO A 197 6.66 5.61 3.61
CA PRO A 197 6.88 6.59 2.54
C PRO A 197 8.11 7.48 2.74
N PHE A 198 8.46 7.79 4.00
CA PHE A 198 9.63 8.60 4.36
C PHE A 198 10.92 7.81 4.18
N VAL A 199 10.93 6.53 4.55
CA VAL A 199 12.06 5.61 4.33
C VAL A 199 12.37 5.47 2.83
N PHE A 200 11.35 5.34 1.98
CA PHE A 200 11.60 5.25 0.54
C PHE A 200 11.98 6.59 -0.11
N TYR A 201 11.59 7.71 0.50
CA TYR A 201 12.15 9.00 0.13
C TYR A 201 13.65 9.07 0.46
N ILE A 202 14.06 8.65 1.66
CA ILE A 202 15.48 8.52 2.01
C ILE A 202 16.21 7.61 1.01
N GLN A 203 15.62 6.47 0.64
CA GLN A 203 16.22 5.59 -0.36
C GLN A 203 16.46 6.28 -1.70
N SER A 204 15.56 7.19 -2.11
CA SER A 204 15.77 7.97 -3.33
C SER A 204 16.89 9.02 -3.19
N GLU A 205 17.17 9.52 -1.98
CA GLU A 205 18.27 10.45 -1.70
C GLU A 205 19.65 9.76 -1.62
N ILE A 206 19.70 8.49 -1.22
CA ILE A 206 20.98 7.81 -0.93
C ILE A 206 21.38 6.78 -1.99
N SER A 207 20.48 6.43 -2.90
CA SER A 207 20.71 5.35 -3.87
C SER A 207 20.77 5.83 -5.30
N LYS A 208 21.62 5.18 -6.12
CA LYS A 208 21.63 5.40 -7.57
C LYS A 208 20.30 5.01 -8.21
N VAL A 209 19.73 3.88 -7.78
CA VAL A 209 18.44 3.38 -8.26
C VAL A 209 17.46 3.40 -7.09
N ALA A 210 16.56 4.39 -7.09
CA ALA A 210 15.57 4.53 -6.03
C ALA A 210 14.57 3.36 -6.02
N SER A 211 14.20 2.89 -4.83
CA SER A 211 13.04 2.02 -4.63
C SER A 211 11.80 2.88 -4.45
N ALA A 212 10.84 2.77 -5.38
CA ALA A 212 9.64 3.61 -5.42
C ALA A 212 8.34 2.78 -5.32
N PRO A 213 8.10 2.05 -4.22
CA PRO A 213 6.98 1.11 -4.10
C PRO A 213 5.61 1.79 -3.90
N PHE A 214 5.59 3.07 -3.53
CA PHE A 214 4.35 3.81 -3.30
C PHE A 214 4.08 4.82 -4.44
N PRO A 215 3.14 4.52 -5.36
CA PRO A 215 2.85 5.41 -6.49
C PRO A 215 2.19 6.73 -6.08
N ASP A 216 1.60 6.78 -4.88
CA ASP A 216 0.96 7.98 -4.32
C ASP A 216 1.96 9.02 -3.75
N TYR A 217 3.27 8.73 -3.78
CA TYR A 217 4.33 9.59 -3.24
C TYR A 217 5.42 9.88 -4.29
N SER A 218 6.05 11.05 -4.15
CA SER A 218 7.04 11.58 -5.10
C SER A 218 8.44 11.35 -4.57
N TYR A 219 9.34 10.79 -5.38
CA TYR A 219 10.71 10.52 -4.97
C TYR A 219 11.67 11.60 -5.50
N THR A 220 12.90 11.61 -5.00
CA THR A 220 13.98 12.47 -5.50
C THR A 220 15.03 11.62 -6.23
N SER A 221 16.18 12.22 -6.50
CA SER A 221 17.38 11.59 -7.02
C SER A 221 18.49 11.62 -5.96
N LEU A 222 19.62 10.96 -6.26
CA LEU A 222 20.77 10.89 -5.37
C LEU A 222 21.18 12.29 -4.88
N ASN A 223 20.95 12.56 -3.59
CA ASN A 223 21.18 13.81 -2.89
C ASN A 223 21.62 13.53 -1.45
N LEU A 224 22.88 13.13 -1.30
CA LEU A 224 23.45 12.78 0.01
C LEU A 224 23.47 13.96 0.99
N LYS A 225 23.50 15.21 0.51
CA LYS A 225 23.46 16.41 1.37
C LYS A 225 22.17 16.48 2.19
N GLU A 226 21.02 16.26 1.55
CA GLU A 226 19.73 16.19 2.25
C GLU A 226 19.56 14.83 2.94
N GLY A 227 20.01 13.75 2.29
CA GLY A 227 20.00 12.40 2.85
C GLY A 227 20.68 12.31 4.22
N ILE A 228 21.83 12.95 4.44
CA ILE A 228 22.52 13.00 5.74
C ILE A 228 21.60 13.52 6.85
N LYS A 229 20.79 14.55 6.58
CA LYS A 229 19.86 15.12 7.59
C LYS A 229 18.78 14.10 7.96
N HIS A 230 18.21 13.42 6.96
CA HIS A 230 17.19 12.41 7.19
C HIS A 230 17.73 11.12 7.83
N LEU A 231 18.95 10.70 7.48
CA LEU A 231 19.63 9.58 8.12
C LEU A 231 19.81 9.84 9.64
N LYS A 232 20.23 11.05 10.03
CA LYS A 232 20.30 11.46 11.45
C LYS A 232 18.92 11.47 12.12
N MET A 233 17.89 11.98 11.44
CA MET A 233 16.52 11.99 11.93
C MET A 233 16.03 10.57 12.27
N PHE A 234 16.48 9.56 11.51
CA PHE A 234 16.15 8.15 11.71
C PHE A 234 17.17 7.38 12.57
N ASN A 235 18.07 8.05 13.27
CA ASN A 235 19.11 7.43 14.09
C ASN A 235 19.96 6.40 13.32
N VAL A 236 20.34 6.73 12.08
CA VAL A 236 21.22 5.87 11.27
C VAL A 236 22.68 6.23 11.55
N LYS A 237 23.49 5.20 11.78
CA LYS A 237 24.94 5.32 11.95
C LYS A 237 25.73 4.69 10.82
N ASP A 238 25.35 3.52 10.33
CA ASP A 238 26.15 2.80 9.33
C ASP A 238 25.41 2.75 7.99
N PHE A 239 26.16 2.94 6.90
CA PHE A 239 25.66 2.93 5.53
C PHE A 239 26.43 1.91 4.68
N ILE A 240 25.73 0.87 4.23
CA ILE A 240 26.25 -0.15 3.31
C ILE A 240 26.06 0.32 1.86
N VAL A 241 27.14 0.41 1.11
CA VAL A 241 27.18 0.99 -0.25
C VAL A 241 27.74 -0.02 -1.23
N ILE A 242 27.19 -0.09 -2.44
CA ILE A 242 27.63 -1.04 -3.48
C ILE A 242 28.01 -0.36 -4.80
N SER A 243 27.29 0.67 -5.25
CA SER A 243 27.52 1.26 -6.57
C SER A 243 28.68 2.25 -6.58
N ASP A 244 29.44 2.27 -7.67
CA ASP A 244 30.56 3.20 -7.83
C ASP A 244 30.11 4.67 -7.83
N THR A 245 28.88 4.93 -8.31
CA THR A 245 28.27 6.26 -8.28
C THR A 245 28.09 6.77 -6.86
N VAL A 246 27.49 5.95 -5.97
CA VAL A 246 27.27 6.35 -4.58
C VAL A 246 28.58 6.39 -3.80
N LYS A 247 29.51 5.46 -4.04
CA LYS A 247 30.87 5.51 -3.45
C LYS A 247 31.63 6.78 -3.81
N ALA A 248 31.55 7.22 -5.07
CA ALA A 248 32.18 8.46 -5.51
C ALA A 248 31.51 9.70 -4.89
N ALA A 249 30.19 9.70 -4.74
CA ALA A 249 29.44 10.79 -4.13
C ALA A 249 29.72 10.90 -2.63
N ILE A 250 29.73 9.79 -1.88
CA ILE A 250 29.97 9.77 -0.43
C ILE A 250 31.33 10.37 -0.05
N LYS A 251 32.37 10.12 -0.84
CA LYS A 251 33.73 10.64 -0.59
C LYS A 251 33.82 12.18 -0.56
N GLN A 252 32.79 12.88 -1.05
CA GLN A 252 32.72 14.34 -1.03
C GLN A 252 32.19 14.89 0.30
N PHE A 253 31.66 14.04 1.18
CA PHE A 253 31.02 14.44 2.44
C PHE A 253 31.87 14.00 3.65
N PRO A 254 32.47 14.93 4.42
CA PRO A 254 33.31 14.60 5.57
C PRO A 254 32.54 13.95 6.74
N GLU A 255 31.22 14.03 6.74
CA GLU A 255 30.36 13.37 7.72
C GLU A 255 30.41 11.84 7.63
N PHE A 256 30.78 11.28 6.47
CA PHE A 256 30.95 9.86 6.28
C PHE A 256 32.41 9.43 6.39
N GLU A 257 32.67 8.38 7.16
CA GLU A 257 33.98 7.74 7.29
C GLU A 257 33.92 6.30 6.82
N LEU A 258 34.78 5.93 5.86
CA LEU A 258 34.92 4.53 5.45
C LEU A 258 35.49 3.72 6.61
N LYS A 259 34.76 2.71 7.09
CA LYS A 259 35.23 1.83 8.18
C LYS A 259 35.81 0.52 7.69
N THR A 260 35.18 -0.07 6.68
CA THR A 260 35.60 -1.37 6.14
C THR A 260 35.08 -1.57 4.72
N SER A 261 35.67 -2.51 4.01
CA SER A 261 35.29 -2.90 2.65
C SER A 261 35.27 -4.41 2.50
N TYR A 262 34.20 -4.90 1.89
CA TYR A 262 34.00 -6.30 1.49
C TYR A 262 33.54 -6.32 0.03
N PRO A 263 34.45 -6.20 -0.95
CA PRO A 263 34.08 -6.00 -2.35
C PRO A 263 32.96 -6.94 -2.84
N PRO A 264 31.88 -6.39 -3.45
CA PRO A 264 31.75 -5.02 -3.94
C PRO A 264 31.25 -3.98 -2.90
N TYR A 265 31.06 -4.36 -1.64
CA TYR A 265 30.51 -3.50 -0.61
C TYR A 265 31.55 -2.63 0.10
N GLU A 266 31.14 -1.43 0.50
CA GLU A 266 31.84 -0.56 1.43
C GLU A 266 30.88 -0.17 2.56
N ILE A 267 31.38 -0.07 3.80
CA ILE A 267 30.59 0.37 4.94
C ILE A 267 31.14 1.70 5.45
N TYR A 268 30.27 2.70 5.49
CA TYR A 268 30.58 4.04 5.97
C TYR A 268 29.87 4.32 7.29
N GLU A 269 30.56 4.93 8.25
CA GLU A 269 30.00 5.46 9.48
C GLU A 269 29.63 6.93 9.29
N LEU A 270 28.41 7.31 9.64
CA LEU A 270 27.94 8.68 9.73
C LEU A 270 28.31 9.26 11.09
N LYS A 271 29.40 10.03 11.14
CA LYS A 271 29.98 10.55 12.40
C LYS A 271 29.09 11.53 13.15
N ALA A 272 28.20 12.22 12.45
CA ALA A 272 27.43 13.33 12.99
C ALA A 272 26.03 12.92 13.49
N ASN A 273 25.85 11.66 13.90
CA ASN A 273 24.60 11.15 14.49
C ASN A 273 24.73 11.07 16.02
N ASP A 274 23.71 11.52 16.73
CA ASP A 274 23.67 11.50 18.21
C ASP A 274 23.53 10.08 18.78
N ASN A 275 23.20 9.10 17.94
CA ASN A 275 23.07 7.67 18.30
C ASN A 275 21.96 7.38 19.32
N HIS A 276 20.98 8.28 19.44
CA HIS A 276 19.85 8.16 20.34
C HIS A 276 18.51 7.98 19.60
N TYR A 277 17.68 7.08 20.12
CA TYR A 277 16.29 6.92 19.69
C TYR A 277 15.37 7.93 20.37
N VAL A 278 15.76 8.44 21.54
CA VAL A 278 15.01 9.42 22.30
C VAL A 278 15.82 10.70 22.41
N THR A 279 15.30 11.81 21.92
CA THR A 279 16.03 13.09 21.89
C THR A 279 15.13 14.25 22.33
N PRO A 280 15.66 15.23 23.08
CA PRO A 280 14.91 16.44 23.36
C PRO A 280 14.72 17.24 22.06
N LEU A 281 13.59 17.90 21.90
CA LEU A 281 13.39 18.78 20.75
C LEU A 281 14.18 20.09 20.93
N ALA A 282 14.85 20.52 19.86
CA ALA A 282 15.55 21.82 19.82
C ALA A 282 14.58 23.00 19.69
N TYR A 283 13.37 22.77 19.17
CA TYR A 283 12.33 23.78 18.98
C TYR A 283 10.98 23.28 19.47
N GLU A 284 10.12 24.20 19.89
CA GLU A 284 8.74 23.90 20.28
C GLU A 284 7.97 23.26 19.12
N PRO A 285 7.32 22.10 19.33
CA PRO A 285 6.51 21.46 18.31
C PRO A 285 5.23 22.25 18.03
N VAL A 286 4.72 22.12 16.81
CA VAL A 286 3.54 22.84 16.35
C VAL A 286 2.36 21.88 16.24
N LEU A 287 1.22 22.24 16.85
CA LEU A 287 -0.02 21.49 16.69
C LEU A 287 -0.74 21.88 15.39
N CYS A 288 -0.89 20.93 14.49
CA CYS A 288 -1.59 21.08 13.21
C CYS A 288 -2.97 20.40 13.27
N ILE A 289 -4.03 21.19 13.08
CA ILE A 289 -5.41 20.70 13.05
C ILE A 289 -5.79 20.42 11.60
N THR A 290 -5.55 19.20 11.12
CA THR A 290 -5.78 18.83 9.72
C THR A 290 -6.21 17.37 9.54
N LYS A 291 -7.01 17.13 8.50
CA LYS A 291 -7.33 15.77 8.03
C LYS A 291 -6.29 15.24 7.03
N ASN A 292 -5.50 16.13 6.42
CA ASN A 292 -4.52 15.83 5.38
C ASN A 292 -3.11 15.63 5.93
N TRP A 293 -3.00 15.20 7.19
CA TRP A 293 -1.72 15.12 7.89
C TRP A 293 -0.63 14.32 7.17
N LYS A 294 -0.99 13.27 6.42
CA LYS A 294 -0.04 12.47 5.63
C LYS A 294 0.70 13.33 4.61
N ARG A 295 -0.07 14.17 3.90
CA ARG A 295 0.45 15.15 2.96
C ARG A 295 1.35 16.15 3.68
N LEU A 296 0.84 16.74 4.76
CA LEU A 296 1.56 17.76 5.51
C LEU A 296 2.91 17.26 6.04
N PHE A 297 2.94 16.05 6.62
CA PHE A 297 4.16 15.42 7.10
C PHE A 297 5.14 15.13 5.97
N TYR A 298 4.63 14.71 4.81
CA TYR A 298 5.48 14.45 3.64
C TYR A 298 6.08 15.73 3.05
N GLU A 299 5.28 16.79 2.90
CA GLU A 299 5.78 18.12 2.48
C GLU A 299 6.79 18.68 3.48
N TRP A 300 6.52 18.53 4.79
CA TRP A 300 7.45 18.90 5.86
C TRP A 300 8.76 18.14 5.75
N PHE A 301 8.72 16.83 5.54
CA PHE A 301 9.91 15.99 5.49
C PHE A 301 10.84 16.41 4.34
N LYS A 302 10.27 16.71 3.18
CA LYS A 302 11.03 17.16 1.99
C LYS A 302 11.64 18.56 2.13
N ASP A 303 11.16 19.38 3.04
CA ASP A 303 11.58 20.79 3.15
C ASP A 303 12.53 21.01 4.34
N SER A 304 13.84 20.94 4.06
CA SER A 304 14.87 21.10 5.09
C SER A 304 14.99 22.48 5.72
N ARG A 305 14.21 23.46 5.26
CA ARG A 305 14.11 24.78 5.89
C ARG A 305 13.25 24.74 7.17
N VAL A 306 12.31 23.80 7.24
CA VAL A 306 11.30 23.69 8.30
C VAL A 306 11.29 22.33 9.01
N ASN A 307 12.03 21.34 8.50
CA ASN A 307 12.01 19.96 9.04
C ASN A 307 12.75 19.77 10.38
N ASP A 308 13.20 20.85 11.00
CA ASP A 308 13.72 20.92 12.37
C ASP A 308 12.64 21.30 13.41
N VAL A 309 11.48 21.81 12.97
CA VAL A 309 10.31 22.06 13.81
C VAL A 309 9.26 20.99 13.58
N TYR A 310 9.08 20.12 14.56
CA TYR A 310 8.22 18.94 14.44
C TYR A 310 6.73 19.29 14.48
N LEU A 311 5.94 18.61 13.65
CA LEU A 311 4.50 18.83 13.52
C LEU A 311 3.73 17.72 14.24
N VAL A 312 2.85 18.11 15.16
CA VAL A 312 1.95 17.20 15.88
C VAL A 312 0.55 17.33 15.29
N VAL A 313 -0.14 16.22 15.09
CA VAL A 313 -1.44 16.23 14.40
C VAL A 313 -2.59 15.94 15.35
N ASP A 314 -3.65 16.74 15.23
CA ASP A 314 -4.97 16.42 15.76
C ASP A 314 -6.03 16.49 14.63
N LYS A 315 -6.84 15.43 14.49
CA LYS A 315 -7.90 15.34 13.48
C LYS A 315 -9.18 16.08 13.88
N LYS A 316 -9.39 16.29 15.18
CA LYS A 316 -10.56 16.96 15.75
C LYS A 316 -10.08 17.72 16.98
N TYR A 317 -9.96 19.04 16.87
CA TYR A 317 -9.54 19.91 17.98
C TYR A 317 -10.23 19.52 19.28
N SER A 318 -9.51 18.84 20.15
CA SER A 318 -10.04 18.31 21.40
C SER A 318 -9.54 19.13 22.58
N LYS A 319 -10.27 20.21 22.89
CA LYS A 319 -10.14 21.10 24.06
C LYS A 319 -8.77 21.85 24.23
N PRO A 320 -8.73 22.94 25.03
CA PRO A 320 -7.64 23.92 25.02
C PRO A 320 -6.42 23.59 25.89
N ASP A 321 -6.47 22.55 26.73
CA ASP A 321 -5.32 22.11 27.54
C ASP A 321 -4.35 21.30 26.69
N THR A 322 -3.63 21.99 25.81
CA THR A 322 -2.54 21.38 25.04
C THR A 322 -1.21 22.00 25.47
N PRO A 323 -0.12 21.21 25.54
CA PRO A 323 1.21 21.74 25.87
C PRO A 323 1.83 22.55 24.71
N PHE A 324 1.10 22.76 23.60
CA PHE A 324 1.64 23.38 22.39
C PHE A 324 1.44 24.88 22.39
N ARG A 325 2.55 25.62 22.26
CA ARG A 325 2.54 27.09 22.17
C ARG A 325 2.05 27.61 20.81
N SER A 326 2.22 26.81 19.75
CA SER A 326 1.83 27.17 18.39
C SER A 326 0.80 26.20 17.83
N ILE A 327 -0.28 26.74 17.28
CA ILE A 327 -1.39 25.98 16.69
C ILE A 327 -1.69 26.53 15.30
N ILE A 328 -1.64 25.67 14.29
CA ILE A 328 -1.95 26.02 12.90
C ILE A 328 -3.17 25.22 12.42
N ARG A 329 -4.08 25.88 11.70
CA ARG A 329 -5.33 25.30 11.16
C ARG A 329 -5.31 25.06 9.65
N ASP A 330 -4.29 25.54 8.96
CA ASP A 330 -4.06 25.32 7.54
C ASP A 330 -2.83 24.42 7.32
N ASP A 331 -2.69 23.86 6.12
CA ASP A 331 -1.57 23.02 5.74
C ASP A 331 -0.35 23.87 5.27
N ASN A 332 -0.21 25.12 5.73
CA ASN A 332 0.82 26.05 5.25
C ASN A 332 2.10 26.04 6.12
N LEU A 333 3.14 25.36 5.63
CA LEU A 333 4.45 25.27 6.29
C LEU A 333 5.18 26.62 6.45
N GLY A 334 4.86 27.62 5.61
CA GLY A 334 5.52 28.93 5.66
C GLY A 334 5.19 29.76 6.90
N LYS A 335 4.20 29.34 7.72
CA LYS A 335 3.80 30.01 8.96
C LYS A 335 4.48 29.44 10.21
N ILE A 336 5.33 28.43 10.06
CA ILE A 336 6.01 27.78 11.19
C ILE A 336 7.06 28.73 11.78
N GLN A 337 6.96 28.99 13.08
CA GLN A 337 7.92 29.79 13.83
C GLN A 337 8.88 28.87 14.58
N LYS A 338 10.18 29.19 14.54
CA LYS A 338 11.21 28.49 15.31
C LYS A 338 11.31 29.11 16.70
N ILE A 339 10.72 28.44 17.69
CA ILE A 339 10.81 28.84 19.10
C ILE A 339 11.79 27.89 19.78
N PRO A 340 13.01 28.31 20.15
CA PRO A 340 14.03 27.42 20.68
C PRO A 340 13.66 26.91 22.06
N ILE A 341 14.02 25.65 22.34
CA ILE A 341 14.01 25.03 23.65
C ILE A 341 15.46 24.90 24.09
N ASP A 342 15.80 25.43 25.26
CA ASP A 342 17.08 25.15 25.88
C ASP A 342 17.12 23.67 26.26
N THR A 343 18.03 22.91 25.66
CA THR A 343 18.26 21.47 25.89
C THR A 343 19.50 21.21 26.75
N SER A 344 20.16 22.25 27.26
CA SER A 344 21.34 22.10 28.11
C SER A 344 20.99 21.38 29.43
N GLY A 345 21.90 20.51 29.89
CA GLY A 345 21.71 19.72 31.12
C GLY A 345 20.67 18.59 31.04
N THR A 346 20.17 18.27 29.84
CA THR A 346 19.27 17.13 29.63
C THR A 346 20.03 15.82 29.86
N TYR A 347 19.45 14.95 30.68
CA TYR A 347 19.85 13.55 30.82
C TYR A 347 18.73 12.67 30.26
N ILE A 348 19.10 11.77 29.34
CA ILE A 348 18.22 10.74 28.79
C ILE A 348 19.02 9.45 28.72
N LYS A 349 18.42 8.37 29.20
CA LYS A 349 18.89 7.01 29.00
C LYS A 349 17.72 6.18 28.51
N GLU A 350 17.85 5.62 27.32
CA GLU A 350 16.86 4.74 26.73
C GLU A 350 17.29 3.27 26.72
N PHE A 351 16.29 2.38 26.72
CA PHE A 351 16.50 0.95 26.49
C PHE A 351 15.34 0.40 25.67
N LEU A 352 15.62 0.02 24.44
CA LEU A 352 14.69 -0.56 23.48
C LEU A 352 14.67 -2.09 23.61
N LYS A 353 13.47 -2.67 23.54
CA LYS A 353 13.16 -4.09 23.40
C LYS A 353 12.21 -4.26 22.22
N ASP A 354 11.93 -5.51 21.85
CA ASP A 354 11.02 -5.87 20.73
C ASP A 354 9.68 -5.12 20.72
N ASP A 355 9.02 -4.99 21.87
CA ASP A 355 7.69 -4.39 22.01
C ASP A 355 7.62 -3.29 23.08
N GLU A 356 8.77 -2.81 23.56
CA GLU A 356 8.86 -1.89 24.70
C GLU A 356 10.05 -0.94 24.58
N LEU A 357 9.89 0.30 25.05
CA LEU A 357 10.95 1.28 25.20
C LEU A 357 10.88 1.86 26.61
N LEU A 358 11.97 1.71 27.35
CA LEU A 358 12.16 2.27 28.68
C LEU A 358 12.99 3.55 28.55
N ILE A 359 12.61 4.59 29.28
CA ILE A 359 13.27 5.89 29.26
C ILE A 359 13.46 6.34 30.71
N GLU A 360 14.68 6.75 31.04
CA GLU A 360 15.05 7.42 32.28
C GLU A 360 15.51 8.84 31.93
N THR A 361 14.91 9.88 32.53
CA THR A 361 15.16 11.26 32.14
C THR A 361 14.88 12.27 33.26
N ASN A 362 15.61 13.39 33.27
CA ASN A 362 15.28 14.57 34.07
C ASN A 362 14.42 15.59 33.29
N TRP A 363 13.98 15.26 32.08
CA TRP A 363 13.29 16.15 31.14
C TRP A 363 11.77 16.16 31.34
N ILE A 364 11.34 16.55 32.53
CA ILE A 364 9.93 16.52 32.96
C ILE A 364 9.13 17.69 32.36
N ASP A 365 7.89 17.42 31.96
CA ASP A 365 6.91 18.33 31.34
C ASP A 365 7.41 19.05 30.08
N LYS A 366 8.43 18.48 29.43
CA LYS A 366 9.04 19.00 28.20
C LYS A 366 9.00 17.97 27.08
N PRO A 367 9.01 18.40 25.81
CA PRO A 367 8.84 17.48 24.69
C PRO A 367 10.06 16.57 24.48
N LEU A 368 9.83 15.26 24.49
CA LEU A 368 10.79 14.23 24.05
C LEU A 368 10.32 13.55 22.77
N LEU A 369 11.15 13.60 21.74
CA LEU A 369 10.95 12.89 20.48
C LEU A 369 11.43 11.45 20.61
N VAL A 370 10.58 10.51 20.25
CA VAL A 370 10.90 9.09 20.18
C VAL A 370 10.89 8.66 18.70
N LYS A 371 12.08 8.40 18.14
CA LYS A 371 12.34 8.03 16.73
C LYS A 371 11.92 6.59 16.39
N VAL A 372 10.76 6.18 16.88
CA VAL A 372 10.09 4.89 16.64
C VAL A 372 8.72 5.18 16.03
N SER A 373 8.28 4.34 15.09
CA SER A 373 7.05 4.56 14.35
C SER A 373 5.82 4.58 15.26
N TYR A 374 5.00 5.61 15.12
CA TYR A 374 3.73 5.72 15.83
C TYR A 374 2.73 4.67 15.36
N HIS A 375 2.01 4.13 16.33
CA HIS A 375 0.85 3.29 16.11
C HIS A 375 -0.12 3.47 17.28
N LYS A 376 -1.43 3.39 17.00
CA LYS A 376 -2.50 3.58 18.00
C LYS A 376 -2.48 2.57 19.16
N ASN A 377 -1.75 1.47 19.01
CA ASN A 377 -1.65 0.44 20.04
C ASN A 377 -0.51 0.69 21.03
N TRP A 378 0.40 1.62 20.76
CA TRP A 378 1.36 2.02 21.78
C TRP A 378 0.62 2.58 23.00
N ARG A 379 1.17 2.28 24.17
CA ARG A 379 0.74 2.73 25.49
C ARG A 379 1.92 3.38 26.17
N VAL A 380 1.64 4.27 27.11
CA VAL A 380 2.66 4.98 27.87
C VAL A 380 2.29 5.01 29.35
N GLU A 381 3.30 4.81 30.18
CA GLU A 381 3.28 4.98 31.64
C GLU A 381 4.36 6.01 31.99
N GLY A 382 4.08 6.93 32.92
CA GLY A 382 5.03 7.99 33.31
C GLY A 382 5.08 9.21 32.38
N ALA A 383 4.21 9.29 31.38
CA ALA A 383 4.00 10.48 30.54
C ALA A 383 2.50 10.70 30.30
N ASP A 384 2.14 11.88 29.81
CA ASP A 384 0.74 12.28 29.63
C ASP A 384 -0.02 11.42 28.60
N ARG A 385 0.53 11.29 27.38
CA ARG A 385 0.04 10.48 26.27
C ARG A 385 1.09 10.42 25.15
N ILE A 386 0.79 9.63 24.12
CA ILE A 386 1.61 9.54 22.92
C ILE A 386 0.99 10.38 21.82
N TYR A 387 1.71 11.41 21.38
CA TYR A 387 1.35 12.24 20.25
C TYR A 387 1.96 11.68 18.96
N GLN A 388 1.16 11.65 17.89
CA GLN A 388 1.68 11.37 16.56
C GLN A 388 2.38 12.63 16.04
N VAL A 389 3.68 12.53 15.76
CA VAL A 389 4.52 13.63 15.30
C VAL A 389 5.17 13.30 13.96
N SER A 390 5.52 14.31 13.17
CA SER A 390 6.24 14.14 11.90
C SER A 390 7.62 13.45 12.11
N PRO A 391 8.15 12.68 11.15
CA PRO A 391 7.48 12.22 9.92
C PRO A 391 6.41 11.16 10.18
N CYS A 392 6.48 10.41 11.27
CA CYS A 392 5.44 9.51 11.81
C CYS A 392 5.98 8.89 13.12
N PHE A 393 6.69 9.69 13.90
CA PHE A 393 7.30 9.30 15.16
C PHE A 393 6.32 9.51 16.33
N MET A 394 6.81 9.20 17.53
CA MET A 394 6.09 9.47 18.77
C MET A 394 6.69 10.69 19.45
N LEU A 395 5.84 11.52 20.05
CA LEU A 395 6.21 12.61 20.95
C LEU A 395 5.51 12.38 22.28
N ILE A 396 6.22 12.60 23.38
CA ILE A 396 5.71 12.48 24.75
C ILE A 396 6.13 13.68 25.60
N TYR A 397 5.37 13.95 26.65
CA TYR A 397 5.75 14.87 27.72
C TYR A 397 5.86 14.06 29.03
N PRO A 398 7.09 13.68 29.46
CA PRO A 398 7.31 12.91 30.68
C PRO A 398 6.74 13.61 31.92
N GLN A 399 6.04 12.87 32.78
CA GLN A 399 5.53 13.34 34.07
C GLN A 399 6.25 12.65 35.25
N SER A 400 7.18 11.75 34.95
CA SER A 400 7.98 10.94 35.86
C SER A 400 9.37 10.75 35.27
N GLU A 401 10.37 10.57 36.12
CA GLU A 401 11.75 10.30 35.69
C GLU A 401 11.88 8.98 34.93
N HIS A 402 11.01 8.02 35.23
CA HIS A 402 10.91 6.75 34.51
C HIS A 402 9.65 6.74 33.64
N VAL A 403 9.83 6.57 32.34
CA VAL A 403 8.76 6.43 31.35
C VAL A 403 8.88 5.08 30.67
N ARG A 404 7.73 4.43 30.45
CA ARG A 404 7.64 3.15 29.76
C ARG A 404 6.64 3.24 28.64
N LEU A 405 7.11 2.99 27.42
CA LEU A 405 6.29 2.85 26.22
C LEU A 405 6.20 1.36 25.87
N TYR A 406 5.02 0.81 25.66
CA TYR A 406 4.87 -0.60 25.29
C TYR A 406 3.76 -0.81 24.25
N PHE A 407 3.94 -1.79 23.38
CA PHE A 407 3.01 -2.07 22.28
C PHE A 407 1.89 -3.02 22.74
N GLY A 408 0.67 -2.50 22.82
CA GLY A 408 -0.48 -3.27 23.27
C GLY A 408 -1.24 -4.02 22.16
N TYR A 409 -2.22 -4.81 22.58
CA TYR A 409 -3.19 -5.44 21.68
C TYR A 409 -4.33 -4.47 21.33
N GLY A 410 -4.81 -4.56 20.09
CA GLY A 410 -6.00 -3.88 19.61
C GLY A 410 -7.25 -4.76 19.68
N ILE A 411 -8.41 -4.15 19.42
CA ILE A 411 -9.70 -4.86 19.40
C ILE A 411 -9.69 -6.05 18.43
N ALA A 412 -9.05 -5.89 17.27
CA ALA A 412 -8.94 -6.95 16.27
C ALA A 412 -8.18 -8.18 16.81
N ASP A 413 -7.14 -7.97 17.62
CA ASP A 413 -6.37 -9.07 18.24
C ASP A 413 -7.24 -9.86 19.21
N TYR A 414 -8.03 -9.17 20.04
CA TYR A 414 -8.96 -9.83 20.97
C TYR A 414 -10.07 -10.60 20.25
N ILE A 415 -10.65 -10.02 19.18
CA ILE A 415 -11.64 -10.71 18.35
C ILE A 415 -11.02 -11.95 17.70
N GLY A 416 -9.82 -11.81 17.12
CA GLY A 416 -9.08 -12.91 16.50
C GLY A 416 -8.84 -14.06 17.48
N ARG A 417 -8.31 -13.75 18.67
CA ARG A 417 -8.10 -14.74 19.74
C ARG A 417 -9.39 -15.42 20.17
N GLY A 418 -10.48 -14.66 20.31
CA GLY A 418 -11.79 -15.21 20.64
C GLY A 418 -12.31 -16.18 19.58
N LEU A 419 -12.18 -15.84 18.30
CA LEU A 419 -12.55 -16.70 17.18
C LEU A 419 -11.65 -17.94 17.08
N THR A 420 -10.34 -17.80 17.32
CA THR A 420 -9.40 -18.94 17.36
C THR A 420 -9.75 -19.89 18.50
N LEU A 421 -10.01 -19.39 19.71
CA LEU A 421 -10.40 -20.21 20.84
C LEU A 421 -11.72 -20.94 20.55
N LEU A 422 -12.71 -20.25 19.98
CA LEU A 422 -13.96 -20.86 19.54
C LEU A 422 -13.71 -21.96 18.51
N GLY A 423 -12.85 -21.72 17.51
CA GLY A 423 -12.46 -22.70 16.50
C GLY A 423 -11.79 -23.93 17.10
N ILE A 424 -10.86 -23.75 18.05
CA ILE A 424 -10.20 -24.85 18.77
C ILE A 424 -11.21 -25.64 19.59
N ILE A 425 -12.16 -24.99 20.26
CA ILE A 425 -13.22 -25.66 21.01
C ILE A 425 -14.07 -26.52 20.05
N ILE A 426 -14.48 -25.96 18.91
CA ILE A 426 -15.25 -26.70 17.89
C ILE A 426 -14.44 -27.89 17.36
N LEU A 427 -13.15 -27.69 17.04
CA LEU A 427 -12.26 -28.75 16.57
C LEU A 427 -12.03 -29.83 17.63
N GLY A 428 -11.80 -29.46 18.88
CA GLY A 428 -11.65 -30.40 19.99
C GLY A 428 -12.91 -31.24 20.18
N ILE A 429 -14.09 -30.59 20.19
CA ILE A 429 -15.39 -31.29 20.22
C ILE A 429 -15.53 -32.26 19.04
N SER A 430 -15.02 -31.89 17.86
CA SER A 430 -15.12 -32.69 16.63
C SER A 430 -14.06 -33.79 16.51
N ALA A 431 -12.89 -33.65 17.14
CA ALA A 431 -11.76 -34.58 17.04
C ALA A 431 -11.85 -35.74 18.04
N PHE A 432 -12.43 -35.51 19.23
CA PHE A 432 -12.68 -36.56 20.22
C PHE A 432 -13.97 -37.37 19.95
N SER A 433 -14.62 -37.14 18.82
CA SER A 433 -15.78 -37.90 18.38
C SER A 433 -15.42 -38.94 17.32
N ARG A 434 -14.94 -40.12 17.76
CA ARG A 434 -15.08 -41.34 16.94
C ARG A 434 -16.26 -42.22 17.38
N ASP A 435 -16.65 -42.26 18.66
CA ASP A 435 -17.83 -43.03 19.10
C ASP A 435 -18.66 -42.45 20.27
N GLY A 436 -18.30 -41.28 20.83
CA GLY A 436 -18.85 -40.78 22.10
C GLY A 436 -20.05 -39.81 22.05
N TRP A 437 -20.75 -39.66 20.91
CA TRP A 437 -21.68 -38.54 20.66
C TRP A 437 -22.97 -38.47 21.52
N ARG A 438 -23.23 -39.43 22.42
CA ARG A 438 -24.50 -39.46 23.18
C ARG A 438 -24.39 -39.09 24.66
N SER A 439 -23.20 -38.94 25.24
CA SER A 439 -23.01 -38.88 26.70
C SER A 439 -22.49 -37.55 27.28
N ILE A 440 -21.95 -36.61 26.49
CA ILE A 440 -21.42 -35.34 27.03
C ILE A 440 -22.53 -34.29 27.17
N PHE A 441 -22.83 -33.89 28.41
CA PHE A 441 -23.92 -32.98 28.78
C PHE A 441 -23.86 -31.61 28.10
N LEU A 442 -22.66 -31.03 27.91
CA LEU A 442 -22.49 -29.71 27.28
C LEU A 442 -22.81 -29.75 25.78
N VAL A 443 -22.37 -30.78 25.05
CA VAL A 443 -22.68 -30.97 23.62
C VAL A 443 -24.17 -31.29 23.43
N ARG A 444 -24.78 -32.08 24.32
CA ARG A 444 -26.24 -32.28 24.35
C ARG A 444 -26.98 -30.96 24.59
N SER A 445 -26.48 -30.10 25.46
CA SER A 445 -27.11 -28.81 25.78
C SER A 445 -26.93 -27.79 24.65
N VAL A 446 -25.76 -27.74 24.01
CA VAL A 446 -25.49 -26.86 22.86
C VAL A 446 -26.18 -27.37 21.60
N MET A 447 -26.15 -28.67 21.31
CA MET A 447 -26.87 -29.25 20.16
C MET A 447 -28.38 -29.30 20.39
N SER A 448 -28.87 -29.50 21.62
CA SER A 448 -30.31 -29.33 21.90
C SER A 448 -30.71 -27.87 21.89
N GLY A 449 -29.81 -26.95 22.27
CA GLY A 449 -29.98 -25.50 22.11
C GLY A 449 -30.04 -25.10 20.64
N TYR A 450 -29.07 -25.55 19.84
CA TYR A 450 -29.04 -25.41 18.38
C TYR A 450 -30.29 -26.02 17.77
N ASN A 451 -30.58 -27.31 17.99
CA ASN A 451 -31.77 -27.97 17.45
C ASN A 451 -33.08 -27.34 17.96
N ARG A 452 -33.14 -26.77 19.18
CA ARG A 452 -34.31 -25.99 19.65
C ARG A 452 -34.41 -24.66 18.93
N ILE A 453 -33.32 -23.94 18.75
CA ILE A 453 -33.27 -22.67 18.04
C ILE A 453 -33.58 -22.89 16.57
N GLU A 454 -33.00 -23.93 15.96
CA GLU A 454 -33.19 -24.36 14.59
C GLU A 454 -34.63 -24.83 14.37
N SER A 455 -35.17 -25.71 15.21
CA SER A 455 -36.59 -26.13 15.12
C SER A 455 -37.57 -25.01 15.44
N ARG A 456 -37.26 -24.09 16.36
CA ARG A 456 -38.06 -22.87 16.58
C ARG A 456 -37.99 -21.96 15.36
N PHE A 457 -36.81 -21.78 14.79
CA PHE A 457 -36.59 -21.02 13.56
C PHE A 457 -37.41 -21.62 12.43
N TYR A 458 -37.27 -22.92 12.15
CA TYR A 458 -38.06 -23.65 11.15
C TYR A 458 -39.58 -23.61 11.37
N ARG A 459 -40.04 -23.49 12.63
CA ARG A 459 -41.46 -23.35 12.97
C ARG A 459 -41.95 -21.90 13.02
N THR A 460 -41.08 -20.90 12.90
CA THR A 460 -41.52 -19.52 12.82
C THR A 460 -42.18 -19.24 11.46
N LYS A 461 -43.23 -18.40 11.46
CA LYS A 461 -43.76 -17.82 10.21
C LYS A 461 -42.66 -17.15 9.37
N PHE A 462 -41.60 -16.67 10.02
CA PHE A 462 -40.43 -16.11 9.34
C PHE A 462 -39.71 -17.15 8.47
N TYR A 463 -39.45 -18.37 8.96
CA TYR A 463 -38.86 -19.41 8.12
C TYR A 463 -39.79 -19.87 7.00
N GLU A 464 -41.09 -20.05 7.23
CA GLU A 464 -42.03 -20.35 6.14
C GLU A 464 -42.03 -19.26 5.07
N VAL A 465 -41.99 -17.98 5.48
CA VAL A 465 -41.87 -16.84 4.56
C VAL A 465 -40.52 -16.88 3.82
N VAL A 466 -39.43 -17.21 4.51
CA VAL A 466 -38.09 -17.31 3.93
C VAL A 466 -37.99 -18.47 2.94
N ASP A 467 -38.49 -19.65 3.30
CA ASP A 467 -38.47 -20.87 2.49
C ASP A 467 -39.34 -20.73 1.24
N LYS A 468 -40.57 -20.21 1.40
CA LYS A 468 -41.50 -19.94 0.30
C LYS A 468 -41.02 -18.83 -0.64
N ASN A 469 -40.14 -17.95 -0.15
CA ASN A 469 -39.51 -16.88 -0.94
C ASN A 469 -38.00 -17.07 -1.10
N LYS A 470 -37.45 -18.29 -0.94
CA LYS A 470 -35.99 -18.54 -0.94
C LYS A 470 -35.32 -17.98 -2.18
N SER A 471 -35.94 -18.15 -3.33
CA SER A 471 -35.51 -17.59 -4.61
C SER A 471 -35.55 -16.05 -4.62
N LYS A 472 -36.59 -15.42 -4.07
CA LYS A 472 -36.71 -13.94 -4.00
C LYS A 472 -35.75 -13.32 -2.99
N ILE A 473 -35.51 -13.97 -1.86
CA ILE A 473 -34.54 -13.52 -0.84
C ILE A 473 -33.11 -13.71 -1.37
N LEU A 474 -32.82 -14.85 -2.01
CA LEU A 474 -31.54 -15.06 -2.68
C LEU A 474 -31.31 -14.02 -3.78
N ILE A 475 -32.32 -13.75 -4.61
CA ILE A 475 -32.27 -12.67 -5.61
C ILE A 475 -32.06 -11.32 -4.92
N GLY A 476 -32.75 -11.02 -3.81
CA GLY A 476 -32.59 -9.78 -3.05
C GLY A 476 -31.18 -9.63 -2.48
N VAL A 477 -30.62 -10.66 -1.86
CA VAL A 477 -29.24 -10.68 -1.34
C VAL A 477 -28.23 -10.54 -2.48
N LEU A 478 -28.41 -11.28 -3.59
CA LEU A 478 -27.57 -11.15 -4.79
C LEU A 478 -27.70 -9.76 -5.41
N SER A 479 -28.88 -9.15 -5.39
CA SER A 479 -29.09 -7.77 -5.84
C SER A 479 -28.42 -6.76 -4.92
N VAL A 480 -28.44 -6.95 -3.60
CA VAL A 480 -27.70 -6.10 -2.65
C VAL A 480 -26.20 -6.25 -2.82
N ILE A 481 -25.69 -7.48 -2.97
CA ILE A 481 -24.28 -7.76 -3.29
C ILE A 481 -23.92 -7.16 -4.63
N LEU A 482 -24.78 -7.28 -5.65
CA LEU A 482 -24.58 -6.70 -6.97
C LEU A 482 -24.63 -5.17 -6.91
N VAL A 483 -25.55 -4.56 -6.18
CA VAL A 483 -25.61 -3.10 -5.99
C VAL A 483 -24.39 -2.62 -5.21
N PHE A 484 -23.96 -3.34 -4.17
CA PHE A 484 -22.72 -3.04 -3.46
C PHE A 484 -21.51 -3.19 -4.39
N PHE A 485 -21.45 -4.25 -5.20
CA PHE A 485 -20.39 -4.49 -6.18
C PHE A 485 -20.36 -3.42 -7.27
N LEU A 486 -21.52 -3.08 -7.83
CA LEU A 486 -21.68 -2.01 -8.80
C LEU A 486 -21.31 -0.68 -8.15
N ASN A 487 -21.70 -0.40 -6.91
CA ASN A 487 -21.24 0.79 -6.19
C ASN A 487 -19.73 0.79 -6.00
N VAL A 488 -19.12 -0.32 -5.61
CA VAL A 488 -17.65 -0.44 -5.52
C VAL A 488 -17.00 -0.27 -6.91
N ILE A 489 -17.61 -0.79 -7.98
CA ILE A 489 -17.16 -0.60 -9.37
C ILE A 489 -17.30 0.87 -9.82
N PHE A 490 -18.42 1.53 -9.52
CA PHE A 490 -18.77 2.88 -9.97
C PHE A 490 -18.23 3.98 -9.06
N LEU A 491 -17.81 3.66 -7.84
CA LEU A 491 -16.93 4.49 -7.02
C LEU A 491 -15.59 4.58 -7.76
N GLN A 492 -15.52 5.53 -8.70
CA GLN A 492 -14.31 5.91 -9.39
C GLN A 492 -13.39 6.55 -8.36
N LYS A 493 -12.48 5.75 -7.78
CA LYS A 493 -11.22 6.33 -7.33
C LYS A 493 -10.56 6.88 -8.60
N LYS A 494 -10.46 8.22 -8.72
CA LYS A 494 -9.78 8.86 -9.85
C LYS A 494 -8.36 8.28 -9.89
N ASP A 495 -8.04 7.57 -10.97
CA ASP A 495 -6.71 7.01 -11.19
C ASP A 495 -5.83 8.09 -11.86
N PRO A 496 -4.79 8.59 -11.18
CA PRO A 496 -3.90 9.61 -11.72
C PRO A 496 -3.22 9.16 -13.02
N GLN A 497 -2.87 7.88 -13.14
CA GLN A 497 -2.24 7.34 -14.35
C GLN A 497 -3.20 7.39 -15.54
N LYS A 498 -4.48 7.06 -15.30
CA LYS A 498 -5.52 7.16 -16.33
C LYS A 498 -5.75 8.61 -16.75
N LEU A 499 -5.77 9.55 -15.80
CA LEU A 499 -5.86 10.99 -16.10
C LEU A 499 -4.67 11.45 -16.94
N TYR A 500 -3.46 11.00 -16.61
CA TYR A 500 -2.24 11.34 -17.31
C TYR A 500 -2.25 10.79 -18.75
N ASN A 501 -2.56 9.51 -18.91
CA ASN A 501 -2.68 8.86 -20.22
C ASN A 501 -3.76 9.53 -21.10
N ASN A 502 -4.87 9.99 -20.50
CA ASN A 502 -5.87 10.78 -21.22
C ASN A 502 -5.33 12.15 -21.62
N GLY A 503 -4.60 12.82 -20.72
CA GLY A 503 -3.90 14.07 -21.01
C GLY A 503 -2.96 13.95 -22.19
N LEU A 504 -2.12 12.90 -22.22
CA LEU A 504 -1.24 12.60 -23.36
C LEU A 504 -2.02 12.34 -24.65
N LYS A 505 -3.11 11.55 -24.62
CA LYS A 505 -3.97 11.35 -25.80
C LYS A 505 -4.56 12.65 -26.34
N TYR A 506 -4.92 13.60 -25.47
CA TYR A 506 -5.38 14.91 -25.91
C TYR A 506 -4.22 15.76 -26.45
N PHE A 507 -3.05 15.69 -25.81
CA PHE A 507 -1.83 16.37 -26.24
C PHE A 507 -1.40 15.94 -27.64
N ASP A 508 -1.35 14.63 -27.91
CA ASP A 508 -0.99 14.05 -29.22
C ASP A 508 -1.99 14.45 -30.32
N ARG A 509 -3.24 14.70 -29.94
CA ARG A 509 -4.31 15.20 -30.83
C ARG A 509 -4.34 16.73 -30.93
N VAL A 510 -3.33 17.43 -30.40
CA VAL A 510 -3.20 18.90 -30.41
C VAL A 510 -4.35 19.60 -29.66
N LYS A 511 -5.07 18.87 -28.79
CA LYS A 511 -6.16 19.39 -27.95
C LYS A 511 -5.61 19.89 -26.61
N TYR A 512 -4.76 20.91 -26.66
CA TYR A 512 -4.01 21.40 -25.49
C TYR A 512 -4.88 21.84 -24.30
N LYS A 513 -6.06 22.42 -24.55
CA LYS A 513 -7.00 22.78 -23.47
C LYS A 513 -7.53 21.55 -22.72
N ASP A 514 -7.90 20.49 -23.43
CA ASP A 514 -8.40 19.25 -22.83
C ASP A 514 -7.27 18.47 -22.12
N ALA A 515 -6.07 18.50 -22.71
CA ALA A 515 -4.87 17.98 -22.08
C ALA A 515 -4.59 18.69 -20.74
N ARG A 516 -4.57 20.03 -20.72
CA ARG A 516 -4.42 20.82 -19.49
C ARG A 516 -5.51 20.54 -18.46
N ASN A 517 -6.76 20.37 -18.87
CA ASN A 517 -7.85 19.99 -17.96
C ASN A 517 -7.61 18.61 -17.32
N SER A 518 -6.96 17.69 -18.03
CA SER A 518 -6.62 16.37 -17.51
C SER A 518 -5.43 16.44 -16.55
N PHE A 519 -4.36 17.15 -16.93
CA PHE A 519 -3.18 17.33 -16.09
C PHE A 519 -3.46 18.16 -14.82
N SER A 520 -4.21 19.25 -14.92
CA SER A 520 -4.57 20.09 -13.77
C SER A 520 -5.35 19.33 -12.70
N LYS A 521 -6.19 18.35 -13.08
CA LYS A 521 -6.84 17.45 -12.11
C LYS A 521 -5.82 16.65 -11.30
N ILE A 522 -4.72 16.19 -11.92
CA ILE A 522 -3.64 15.51 -11.21
C ILE A 522 -2.95 16.48 -10.26
N LEU A 523 -2.61 17.69 -10.73
CA LEU A 523 -1.91 18.70 -9.94
C LEU A 523 -2.72 19.20 -8.73
N ASN A 524 -4.05 19.16 -8.83
CA ASN A 524 -4.95 19.62 -7.76
C ASN A 524 -5.34 18.48 -6.81
N ASP A 525 -5.70 17.32 -7.36
CA ASP A 525 -6.25 16.21 -6.57
C ASP A 525 -5.17 15.23 -6.07
N PHE A 526 -4.04 15.15 -6.78
CA PHE A 526 -2.97 14.17 -6.59
C PHE A 526 -1.55 14.78 -6.65
N PRO A 527 -1.23 15.84 -5.91
CA PRO A 527 0.04 16.56 -6.07
C PRO A 527 1.30 15.78 -5.62
N PHE A 528 1.20 14.54 -5.12
CA PHE A 528 2.37 13.76 -4.69
C PHE A 528 2.55 12.47 -5.45
N VAL A 529 1.63 12.09 -6.33
CA VAL A 529 1.83 10.86 -7.08
C VAL A 529 3.07 11.02 -7.93
N SER A 530 3.78 9.92 -8.19
CA SER A 530 5.03 9.94 -8.96
C SER A 530 4.86 10.49 -10.37
N ILE A 531 3.63 10.57 -10.90
CA ILE A 531 3.31 11.12 -12.23
C ILE A 531 2.91 12.62 -12.18
N ALA A 532 2.90 13.25 -11.01
CA ALA A 532 2.39 14.61 -10.84
C ALA A 532 3.34 15.67 -11.43
N ASP A 533 4.64 15.43 -11.37
CA ASP A 533 5.66 16.27 -11.99
C ASP A 533 5.67 16.13 -13.52
N ASP A 534 5.55 14.90 -14.04
CA ASP A 534 5.27 14.64 -15.47
C ASP A 534 4.03 15.40 -15.94
N ALA A 535 2.92 15.32 -15.19
CA ALA A 535 1.71 16.04 -15.49
C ALA A 535 1.91 17.56 -15.49
N ASN A 536 2.73 18.10 -14.58
CA ASN A 536 3.04 19.53 -14.54
C ASN A 536 3.88 19.97 -15.75
N TYR A 537 4.87 19.16 -16.12
CA TYR A 537 5.69 19.40 -17.30
C TYR A 537 4.80 19.47 -18.55
N TYR A 538 3.96 18.46 -18.80
CA TYR A 538 3.07 18.48 -19.97
C TYR A 538 2.01 19.58 -19.88
N TYR A 539 1.54 19.95 -18.69
CA TYR A 539 0.66 21.10 -18.49
C TYR A 539 1.34 22.41 -18.94
N ALA A 540 2.61 22.62 -18.60
CA ALA A 540 3.41 23.76 -19.06
C ALA A 540 3.68 23.71 -20.56
N ILE A 541 4.07 22.54 -21.11
CA ILE A 541 4.30 22.36 -22.55
C ILE A 541 3.04 22.64 -23.38
N CYS A 542 1.85 22.34 -22.87
CA CYS A 542 0.60 22.72 -23.53
C CYS A 542 0.47 24.24 -23.73
N PHE A 543 0.95 25.06 -22.79
CA PHE A 543 0.99 26.52 -22.98
C PHE A 543 2.09 26.94 -23.95
N PHE A 544 3.24 26.28 -23.88
CA PHE A 544 4.36 26.56 -24.79
C PHE A 544 3.97 26.32 -26.25
N LYS A 545 3.27 25.21 -26.53
CA LYS A 545 2.77 24.85 -27.87
C LYS A 545 1.65 25.76 -28.38
N GLU A 546 1.03 26.56 -27.50
CA GLU A 546 0.06 27.59 -27.84
C GLU A 546 0.69 29.00 -27.90
N ASP A 547 2.03 29.10 -27.84
CA ASP A 547 2.79 30.36 -27.78
C ASP A 547 2.41 31.27 -26.59
N LYS A 548 1.84 30.70 -25.53
CA LYS A 548 1.49 31.41 -24.29
C LYS A 548 2.69 31.44 -23.35
N PHE A 549 3.71 32.21 -23.72
CA PHE A 549 5.01 32.22 -23.04
C PHE A 549 4.92 32.61 -21.56
N GLN A 550 4.12 33.61 -21.19
CA GLN A 550 3.96 34.02 -19.79
C GLN A 550 3.35 32.91 -18.93
N MET A 551 2.28 32.26 -19.40
CA MET A 551 1.65 31.13 -18.71
C MET A 551 2.58 29.91 -18.65
N THR A 552 3.43 29.74 -19.66
CA THR A 552 4.46 28.69 -19.68
C THR A 552 5.48 28.91 -18.58
N ILE A 553 5.97 30.14 -18.41
CA ILE A 553 6.90 30.51 -17.34
C ILE A 553 6.28 30.25 -15.97
N GLU A 554 5.03 30.67 -15.75
CA GLU A 554 4.32 30.44 -14.49
C GLU A 554 4.14 28.94 -14.19
N ALA A 555 3.78 28.14 -15.18
CA ALA A 555 3.61 26.70 -15.02
C ALA A 555 4.94 25.99 -14.72
N PHE A 556 6.02 26.33 -15.44
CA PHE A 556 7.34 25.77 -15.16
C PHE A 556 7.92 26.26 -13.83
N GLN A 557 7.68 27.51 -13.43
CA GLN A 557 8.05 27.98 -12.09
C GLN A 557 7.31 27.19 -11.02
N SER A 558 6.01 26.90 -11.22
CA SER A 558 5.27 26.03 -10.31
C SER A 558 5.82 24.59 -10.29
N LEU A 559 6.37 24.08 -11.38
CA LEU A 559 7.05 22.78 -11.39
C LEU A 559 8.31 22.83 -10.53
N ILE A 560 9.15 23.84 -10.75
CA ILE A 560 10.40 24.05 -9.99
C ILE A 560 10.11 24.20 -8.50
N ASP A 561 9.08 24.97 -8.13
CA ASP A 561 8.78 25.25 -6.73
C ASP A 561 8.21 24.03 -5.99
N ARG A 562 7.34 23.25 -6.65
CA ARG A 562 6.63 22.11 -6.05
C ARG A 562 7.40 20.79 -6.16
N TYR A 563 8.13 20.62 -7.26
CA TYR A 563 8.81 19.38 -7.65
C TYR A 563 10.30 19.65 -7.92
N LYS A 564 10.97 20.26 -6.93
CA LYS A 564 12.39 20.67 -6.99
C LYS A 564 13.34 19.56 -7.42
N ASP A 565 12.97 18.33 -7.14
CA ASP A 565 13.75 17.12 -7.42
C ASP A 565 13.38 16.43 -8.74
N SER A 566 12.42 16.98 -9.49
CA SER A 566 11.94 16.37 -10.73
C SER A 566 13.04 16.38 -11.80
N ASN A 567 13.11 15.29 -12.57
CA ASN A 567 13.98 15.21 -13.75
C ASN A 567 13.63 16.26 -14.82
N TRP A 568 12.46 16.91 -14.73
CA TRP A 568 12.04 17.99 -15.61
C TRP A 568 12.56 19.37 -15.22
N VAL A 569 13.11 19.55 -14.02
CA VAL A 569 13.60 20.86 -13.55
C VAL A 569 14.65 21.46 -14.49
N PRO A 570 15.68 20.72 -14.95
CA PRO A 570 16.65 21.26 -15.89
C PRO A 570 15.99 21.73 -17.20
N GLU A 571 15.04 20.96 -17.72
CA GLU A 571 14.32 21.32 -18.95
C GLU A 571 13.38 22.53 -18.73
N ALA A 572 12.74 22.62 -17.56
CA ALA A 572 11.88 23.72 -17.19
C ALA A 572 12.65 25.06 -17.19
N TYR A 573 13.85 25.10 -16.62
CA TYR A 573 14.72 26.28 -16.69
C TYR A 573 15.08 26.65 -18.14
N TYR A 574 15.36 25.66 -18.99
CA TYR A 574 15.64 25.89 -20.41
C TYR A 574 14.43 26.51 -21.13
N HIS A 575 13.22 25.97 -20.96
CA HIS A 575 12.00 26.53 -21.56
C HIS A 575 11.63 27.90 -20.99
N ILE A 576 11.86 28.15 -19.69
CA ILE A 576 11.71 29.49 -19.10
C ILE A 576 12.64 30.47 -19.82
N GLY A 577 13.91 30.11 -20.03
CA GLY A 577 14.85 30.91 -20.80
C GLY A 577 14.35 31.20 -22.22
N LEU A 578 13.86 30.18 -22.93
CA LEU A 578 13.31 30.33 -24.29
C LEU A 578 12.10 31.28 -24.31
N CYS A 579 11.17 31.10 -23.38
CA CYS A 579 9.98 31.94 -23.25
C CYS A 579 10.35 33.39 -22.95
N LYS A 580 11.33 33.63 -22.07
CA LYS A 580 11.81 34.97 -21.75
C LYS A 580 12.48 35.65 -22.94
N THR A 581 13.29 34.91 -23.71
CA THR A 581 13.84 35.43 -24.98
C THR A 581 12.72 35.81 -25.95
N LYS A 582 11.68 34.98 -26.09
CA LYS A 582 10.52 35.28 -26.95
C LYS A 582 9.70 36.49 -26.48
N LEU A 583 9.70 36.77 -25.18
CA LEU A 583 9.06 37.95 -24.58
C LEU A 583 9.97 39.19 -24.57
N GLY A 584 11.23 39.08 -25.00
CA GLY A 584 12.21 40.17 -24.99
C GLY A 584 12.91 40.42 -23.64
N ASP A 585 12.66 39.59 -22.62
CA ASP A 585 13.37 39.63 -21.33
C ASP A 585 14.73 38.91 -21.44
N ASN A 586 15.66 39.52 -22.19
CA ASN A 586 17.01 38.98 -22.36
C ASN A 586 17.79 38.84 -21.03
N PRO A 587 17.72 39.79 -20.07
CA PRO A 587 18.38 39.64 -18.77
C PRO A 587 17.85 38.43 -17.98
N GLY A 588 16.53 38.25 -17.95
CA GLY A 588 15.91 37.11 -17.29
C GLY A 588 16.19 35.79 -18.00
N ALA A 589 16.23 35.78 -19.34
CA ALA A 589 16.59 34.60 -20.11
C ALA A 589 18.03 34.17 -19.81
N ARG A 590 18.98 35.12 -19.81
CA ARG A 590 20.38 34.87 -19.44
C ARG A 590 20.48 34.30 -18.03
N SER A 591 19.73 34.87 -17.07
CA SER A 591 19.72 34.37 -15.68
C SER A 591 19.24 32.92 -15.58
N ALA A 592 18.17 32.55 -16.30
CA ALA A 592 17.64 31.19 -16.30
C ALA A 592 18.62 30.18 -16.94
N TYR A 593 19.21 30.53 -18.08
CA TYR A 593 20.21 29.68 -18.74
C TYR A 593 21.48 29.53 -17.90
N GLN A 594 21.97 30.60 -17.27
CA GLN A 594 23.15 30.54 -16.42
C GLN A 594 22.90 29.65 -15.21
N TYR A 595 21.76 29.81 -14.54
CA TYR A 595 21.38 28.95 -13.41
C TYR A 595 21.36 27.46 -13.81
N LEU A 596 20.80 27.15 -14.98
CA LEU A 596 20.77 25.79 -15.52
C LEU A 596 22.19 25.23 -15.76
N ILE A 597 23.09 26.04 -16.31
CA ILE A 597 24.48 25.65 -16.55
C ILE A 597 25.22 25.41 -15.24
N ASP A 598 25.04 26.30 -14.26
CA ASP A 598 25.78 26.24 -12.99
C ASP A 598 25.33 25.08 -12.12
N ASN A 599 24.02 24.80 -12.08
CA ASN A 599 23.44 23.80 -11.17
C ASN A 599 23.22 22.43 -11.83
N TYR A 600 23.14 22.33 -13.16
CA TYR A 600 22.84 21.09 -13.88
C TYR A 600 23.74 20.86 -15.10
N ASN A 601 25.03 21.20 -14.98
CA ASN A 601 26.03 21.18 -16.06
C ASN A 601 26.11 19.87 -16.87
N ALA A 602 25.79 18.72 -16.24
CA ALA A 602 25.89 17.39 -16.83
C ALA A 602 24.68 17.03 -17.70
N THR A 603 23.64 17.85 -17.71
CA THR A 603 22.40 17.60 -18.47
C THR A 603 22.55 18.06 -19.92
N VAL A 604 21.81 17.41 -20.83
CA VAL A 604 21.73 17.84 -22.24
C VAL A 604 21.19 19.27 -22.34
N TRP A 605 20.25 19.64 -21.46
CA TRP A 605 19.66 20.97 -21.38
C TRP A 605 20.67 22.07 -21.06
N ALA A 606 21.67 21.79 -20.21
CA ALA A 606 22.75 22.74 -19.95
C ALA A 606 23.60 23.01 -21.21
N ASN A 607 23.79 22.02 -22.08
CA ASN A 607 24.49 22.24 -23.35
C ASN A 607 23.66 23.11 -24.30
N TYR A 608 22.36 22.86 -24.44
CA TYR A 608 21.48 23.73 -25.23
C TYR A 608 21.40 25.15 -24.68
N ALA A 609 21.41 25.30 -23.35
CA ALA A 609 21.44 26.60 -22.70
C ALA A 609 22.72 27.39 -23.01
N LYS A 610 23.89 26.73 -23.05
CA LYS A 610 25.16 27.37 -23.46
C LYS A 610 25.07 27.94 -24.87
N ASP A 611 24.44 27.21 -25.79
CA ASP A 611 24.29 27.66 -27.17
C ASP A 611 23.33 28.86 -27.27
N ARG A 612 22.19 28.80 -26.58
CA ARG A 612 21.26 29.95 -26.50
C ARG A 612 21.86 31.18 -25.86
N LEU A 613 22.72 31.01 -24.87
CA LEU A 613 23.37 32.13 -24.18
C LEU A 613 24.35 32.88 -25.11
N LYS A 614 24.97 32.21 -26.09
CA LYS A 614 25.81 32.85 -27.11
C LYS A 614 25.01 33.71 -28.09
N GLU A 615 23.75 33.35 -28.34
CA GLU A 615 22.84 34.09 -29.23
C GLU A 615 22.29 35.37 -28.57
N LEU A 616 22.33 35.45 -27.25
CA LEU A 616 21.92 36.62 -26.46
C LEU A 616 23.10 37.61 -26.36
N HIS A 617 23.35 38.38 -27.41
CA HIS A 617 24.38 39.42 -27.44
C HIS A 617 24.19 40.47 -26.33
#